data_AF-G8H2M0-F1
#
_entry.id   AF-G8H2M0-F1
#
_cell.length_a   1.000
_cell.length_b   1.000
_cell.length_c   1.000
_cell.angle_alpha   90.00
_cell.angle_beta   90.00
_cell.angle_gamma   90.00
#
_symmetry.space_group_name_H-M   'P 1'
#
loop_
_entity.id
_entity.type
_entity.pdbx_description
1 polymer ?
#
loop_
_entity_poly.entity_id
_entity_poly.type
_entity_poly.pdbx_seq_one_letter_code
_entity_poly.pdbx_strand_id
1 'polypeptide(L)'
;NSGPIAMGIWVVLLNFNEFVNYVVWYSDADNRAPIWCDITIGLGGQVGRLAAVYCIARFLANIVSPRATAITRQDRHRRALHDYLMSFGVPFLIMACHVVYQSNRFAIQRGRGCLSTQFPSWPTLILRWVWGPVFAVGGMLYSAYTLYRLVRHRRNFSRVVAGAHSALTTARFLRLAALSMSYLCIGVPLTLYSTVLNIASSGDYFDYSWTYFRSTWHA
;
A
#
# COMPACT_ATOMS: atom_id res chain seq x y z
N ASN A 1 -16.68 -1.96 -11.84
CA ASN A 1 -16.33 -2.79 -10.66
C ASN A 1 -14.85 -3.16 -10.65
N SER A 2 -13.96 -2.26 -11.02
CA SER A 2 -12.64 -2.65 -11.49
C SER A 2 -11.53 -2.42 -10.44
N GLY A 3 -11.70 -1.38 -9.60
CA GLY A 3 -10.79 -1.06 -8.49
C GLY A 3 -10.69 -2.17 -7.41
N PRO A 4 -11.79 -2.63 -6.79
CA PRO A 4 -11.70 -3.62 -5.70
C PRO A 4 -11.09 -4.97 -6.11
N ILE A 5 -11.28 -5.38 -7.37
CA ILE A 5 -10.71 -6.62 -7.91
C ILE A 5 -9.19 -6.48 -8.06
N ALA A 6 -8.71 -5.37 -8.62
CA ALA A 6 -7.28 -5.08 -8.72
C ALA A 6 -6.58 -5.04 -7.36
N MET A 7 -7.25 -4.47 -6.35
CA MET A 7 -6.74 -4.45 -4.97
C MET A 7 -6.70 -5.84 -4.35
N GLY A 8 -7.73 -6.67 -4.57
CA GLY A 8 -7.75 -8.06 -4.10
C GLY A 8 -6.58 -8.88 -4.66
N ILE A 9 -6.28 -8.72 -5.94
CA ILE A 9 -5.13 -9.38 -6.60
C ILE A 9 -3.81 -8.97 -5.92
N TRP A 10 -3.60 -7.68 -5.68
CA TRP A 10 -2.40 -7.18 -4.98
C TRP A 10 -2.27 -7.74 -3.57
N VAL A 11 -3.36 -7.77 -2.79
CA VAL A 11 -3.34 -8.32 -1.44
C VAL A 11 -2.97 -9.81 -1.46
N VAL A 12 -3.55 -10.60 -2.36
CA VAL A 12 -3.22 -12.04 -2.48
C VAL A 12 -1.76 -12.24 -2.87
N LEU A 13 -1.27 -11.51 -3.88
CA LEU A 13 0.13 -11.61 -4.33
C LEU A 13 1.12 -11.27 -3.21
N LEU A 14 0.85 -10.23 -2.43
CA LEU A 14 1.74 -9.79 -1.35
C LEU A 14 1.73 -10.72 -0.14
N ASN A 15 0.56 -11.24 0.24
CA ASN A 15 0.48 -12.24 1.30
C ASN A 15 1.15 -13.54 0.89
N PHE A 16 0.98 -13.97 -0.38
CA PHE A 16 1.68 -15.15 -0.90
C PHE A 16 3.19 -14.94 -0.90
N ASN A 17 3.66 -13.76 -1.30
CA ASN A 17 5.08 -13.44 -1.29
C ASN A 17 5.68 -13.51 0.12
N GLU A 18 5.01 -12.95 1.13
CA GLU A 18 5.47 -13.04 2.52
C GLU A 18 5.42 -14.46 3.07
N PHE A 19 4.39 -15.22 2.74
CA PHE A 19 4.29 -16.61 3.14
C PHE A 19 5.48 -17.42 2.61
N VAL A 20 5.82 -17.31 1.33
CA VAL A 20 6.97 -18.01 0.75
C VAL A 20 8.28 -17.53 1.38
N ASN A 21 8.44 -16.21 1.58
CA ASN A 21 9.63 -15.65 2.23
C ASN A 21 9.82 -16.19 3.66
N TYR A 22 8.73 -16.29 4.43
CA TYR A 22 8.80 -16.81 5.79
C TYR A 22 9.11 -18.32 5.82
N VAL A 23 8.49 -19.10 4.93
CA VAL A 23 8.67 -20.56 4.89
C VAL A 23 10.07 -20.94 4.42
N VAL A 24 10.58 -20.30 3.37
CA VAL A 24 11.89 -20.64 2.78
C VAL A 24 13.05 -20.21 3.68
N TRP A 25 12.95 -19.05 4.34
CA TRP A 25 14.00 -18.48 5.19
C TRP A 25 13.65 -18.51 6.69
N TYR A 26 12.90 -19.54 7.12
CA TYR A 26 12.50 -19.70 8.51
C TYR A 26 13.71 -19.88 9.44
N SER A 27 14.60 -20.81 9.10
CA SER A 27 15.74 -21.22 9.94
C SER A 27 17.06 -20.55 9.57
N ASP A 28 17.25 -20.16 8.32
CA ASP A 28 18.57 -19.76 7.79
C ASP A 28 18.46 -18.53 6.88
N ALA A 29 19.57 -17.82 6.69
CA ALA A 29 19.67 -16.63 5.84
C ALA A 29 20.43 -16.89 4.52
N ASP A 30 20.45 -18.15 4.08
CA ASP A 30 21.21 -18.56 2.89
C ASP A 30 20.53 -18.18 1.58
N ASN A 31 21.33 -17.87 0.56
CA ASN A 31 20.83 -17.50 -0.77
C ASN A 31 20.38 -18.74 -1.57
N ARG A 32 19.22 -19.29 -1.22
CA ARG A 32 18.68 -20.52 -1.81
C ARG A 32 17.89 -20.31 -3.10
N ALA A 33 17.34 -19.11 -3.29
CA ALA A 33 16.51 -18.77 -4.45
C ALA A 33 16.71 -17.30 -4.87
N PRO A 34 17.80 -16.97 -5.59
CA PRO A 34 18.11 -15.59 -5.98
C PRO A 34 17.06 -14.97 -6.90
N ILE A 35 16.46 -15.77 -7.80
CA ILE A 35 15.40 -15.33 -8.72
C ILE A 35 14.14 -14.90 -7.93
N TRP A 36 13.83 -15.59 -6.83
CA TRP A 36 12.68 -15.23 -5.99
C TRP A 36 12.89 -13.90 -5.28
N CYS A 37 14.11 -13.62 -4.83
CA CYS A 37 14.44 -12.34 -4.20
C CYS A 37 14.29 -11.17 -5.18
N ASP A 38 14.71 -11.32 -6.43
CA ASP A 38 14.54 -10.27 -7.45
C ASP A 38 13.05 -9.96 -7.70
N ILE A 39 12.20 -11.00 -7.80
CA ILE A 39 10.74 -10.84 -7.94
C ILE A 39 10.16 -10.15 -6.71
N THR A 40 10.57 -10.55 -5.51
CA THR A 40 10.10 -9.99 -4.24
C THR A 40 10.39 -8.49 -4.15
N ILE A 41 11.59 -8.06 -4.54
CA ILE A 41 11.97 -6.64 -4.52
C ILE A 41 11.20 -5.86 -5.58
N GLY A 42 11.05 -6.43 -6.79
CA GLY A 42 10.25 -5.83 -7.86
C GLY A 42 8.78 -5.63 -7.47
N LEU A 43 8.21 -6.51 -6.63
CA LEU A 43 6.83 -6.39 -6.18
C LEU A 43 6.57 -5.19 -5.26
N GLY A 44 7.59 -4.55 -4.68
CA GLY A 44 7.43 -3.28 -3.95
C GLY A 44 6.40 -3.34 -2.81
N GLY A 45 6.32 -4.47 -2.09
CA GLY A 45 5.12 -4.88 -1.37
C GLY A 45 4.61 -3.96 -0.26
N GLN A 46 5.46 -3.14 0.35
CA GLN A 46 5.00 -2.23 1.40
C GLN A 46 4.12 -1.11 0.87
N VAL A 47 4.46 -0.51 -0.27
CA VAL A 47 3.66 0.59 -0.81
C VAL A 47 2.43 0.08 -1.53
N GLY A 48 2.53 -1.08 -2.21
CA GLY A 48 1.37 -1.76 -2.79
C GLY A 48 0.26 -2.03 -1.77
N ARG A 49 0.62 -2.46 -0.56
CA ARG A 49 -0.34 -2.65 0.55
C ARG A 49 -1.05 -1.37 0.95
N LEU A 50 -0.29 -0.31 1.23
CA LEU A 50 -0.85 0.96 1.70
C LEU A 50 -1.70 1.62 0.60
N ALA A 51 -1.27 1.54 -0.65
CA ALA A 51 -2.03 1.98 -1.80
C ALA A 51 -3.35 1.20 -1.92
N ALA A 52 -3.33 -0.13 -1.81
CA ALA A 52 -4.54 -0.95 -1.86
C ALA A 52 -5.56 -0.55 -0.77
N VAL A 53 -5.10 -0.35 0.47
CA VAL A 53 -5.99 0.04 1.58
C VAL A 53 -6.54 1.44 1.40
N TYR A 54 -5.71 2.41 0.98
CA TYR A 54 -6.16 3.76 0.63
C TYR A 54 -7.26 3.72 -0.45
N CYS A 55 -7.07 2.91 -1.49
CA CYS A 55 -8.02 2.83 -2.59
C CYS A 55 -9.35 2.16 -2.14
N ILE A 56 -9.32 1.16 -1.24
CA ILE A 56 -10.53 0.58 -0.63
C ILE A 56 -11.28 1.66 0.18
N ALA A 57 -10.57 2.42 1.01
CA ALA A 57 -11.13 3.50 1.82
C ALA A 57 -11.82 4.57 0.95
N ARG A 58 -11.18 4.94 -0.16
CA ARG A 58 -11.74 5.88 -1.14
C ARG A 58 -12.97 5.32 -1.86
N PHE A 59 -12.94 4.05 -2.24
CA PHE A 59 -14.09 3.37 -2.85
C PHE A 59 -15.31 3.39 -1.91
N LEU A 60 -15.10 3.06 -0.63
CA LEU A 60 -16.12 3.14 0.41
C LEU A 60 -16.66 4.57 0.58
N ALA A 61 -15.78 5.58 0.65
CA ALA A 61 -16.17 6.99 0.78
C ALA A 61 -17.02 7.48 -0.41
N ASN A 62 -16.70 7.02 -1.62
CA ASN A 62 -17.43 7.37 -2.83
C ASN A 62 -18.85 6.80 -2.86
N ILE A 63 -19.07 5.59 -2.31
CA ILE A 63 -20.41 4.98 -2.24
C ILE A 63 -21.33 5.77 -1.29
N VAL A 64 -20.78 6.29 -0.20
CA VAL A 64 -21.55 7.01 0.83
C VAL A 64 -21.70 8.51 0.52
N SER A 65 -20.97 9.01 -0.47
CA SER A 65 -21.03 10.39 -0.93
C SER A 65 -22.40 10.72 -1.57
N PRO A 66 -22.99 11.90 -1.32
CA PRO A 66 -24.33 12.22 -1.83
C PRO A 66 -24.32 12.47 -3.35
N ARG A 67 -23.14 12.67 -3.95
CA ARG A 67 -22.94 12.73 -5.40
C ARG A 67 -23.02 11.36 -6.08
N ALA A 68 -23.27 10.27 -5.35
CA ALA A 68 -23.35 8.93 -5.92
C ALA A 68 -24.56 8.74 -6.87
N THR A 69 -25.64 9.50 -6.67
CA THR A 69 -26.89 9.37 -7.44
C THR A 69 -26.88 10.12 -8.77
N ALA A 70 -25.95 11.04 -8.99
CA ALA A 70 -25.83 11.86 -10.20
C ALA A 70 -24.46 11.68 -10.91
N ILE A 71 -23.96 10.45 -10.95
CA ILE A 71 -22.67 10.14 -11.61
C ILE A 71 -22.88 9.96 -13.11
N THR A 72 -22.20 10.78 -13.91
CA THR A 72 -22.16 10.58 -15.36
C THR A 72 -21.24 9.43 -15.76
N ARG A 73 -21.41 8.87 -16.98
CA ARG A 73 -20.54 7.80 -17.50
C ARG A 73 -19.07 8.24 -17.57
N GLN A 74 -18.80 9.51 -17.87
CA GLN A 74 -17.46 10.10 -17.87
C GLN A 74 -16.85 10.17 -16.46
N ASP A 75 -17.62 10.56 -15.45
CA ASP A 75 -17.16 10.58 -14.06
C ASP A 75 -16.79 9.18 -13.56
N ARG A 76 -17.55 8.16 -13.97
CA ARG A 76 -17.25 6.76 -13.62
C ARG A 76 -15.91 6.31 -14.21
N HIS A 77 -15.62 6.71 -15.45
CA HIS A 77 -14.36 6.36 -16.11
C HIS A 77 -13.16 7.09 -15.48
N ARG A 78 -13.28 8.39 -15.20
CA ARG A 78 -12.24 9.17 -14.50
C ARG A 78 -11.92 8.61 -13.13
N ARG A 79 -12.93 8.17 -12.37
CA ARG A 79 -12.75 7.53 -11.07
C ARG A 79 -12.02 6.19 -11.18
N ALA A 80 -12.45 5.34 -12.12
CA ALA A 80 -11.77 4.06 -12.35
C ALA A 80 -10.31 4.26 -12.76
N LEU A 81 -10.04 5.21 -13.66
CA LEU A 81 -8.69 5.56 -14.08
C LEU A 81 -7.84 6.05 -12.90
N HIS A 82 -8.39 6.90 -12.03
CA HIS A 82 -7.69 7.37 -10.85
C HIS A 82 -7.38 6.23 -9.87
N ASP A 83 -8.33 5.34 -9.63
CA ASP A 83 -8.11 4.17 -8.76
C ASP A 83 -7.05 3.23 -9.36
N TYR A 84 -7.01 3.07 -10.69
CA TYR A 84 -5.97 2.30 -11.37
C TYR A 84 -4.59 2.98 -11.34
N LEU A 85 -4.53 4.29 -11.57
CA LEU A 85 -3.31 5.08 -11.45
C LEU A 85 -2.74 5.03 -10.04
N MET A 86 -3.59 5.10 -9.02
CA MET A 86 -3.14 5.01 -7.63
C MET A 86 -2.77 3.58 -7.24
N SER A 87 -3.48 2.57 -7.72
CA SER A 87 -3.23 1.17 -7.36
C SER A 87 -2.09 0.52 -8.13
N PHE A 88 -1.80 0.94 -9.37
CA PHE A 88 -0.71 0.39 -10.18
C PHE A 88 0.34 1.43 -10.52
N GLY A 89 -0.06 2.64 -10.90
CA GLY A 89 0.87 3.71 -11.29
C GLY A 89 1.80 4.11 -10.15
N VAL A 90 1.31 4.26 -8.92
CA VAL A 90 2.16 4.57 -7.76
C VAL A 90 3.16 3.46 -7.47
N PRO A 91 2.77 2.16 -7.34
CA PRO A 91 3.76 1.08 -7.22
C PRO A 91 4.78 1.05 -8.35
N PHE A 92 4.35 1.27 -9.60
CA PHE A 92 5.27 1.28 -10.75
C PHE A 92 6.27 2.42 -10.70
N LEU A 93 5.82 3.63 -10.33
CA LEU A 93 6.69 4.79 -10.15
C LEU A 93 7.69 4.54 -9.02
N ILE A 94 7.24 3.98 -7.91
CA ILE A 94 8.12 3.70 -6.77
C ILE A 94 9.12 2.60 -7.11
N MET A 95 8.71 1.58 -7.87
CA MET A 95 9.61 0.55 -8.38
C MET A 95 10.67 1.14 -9.32
N ALA A 96 10.29 2.06 -10.22
CA ALA A 96 11.23 2.78 -11.07
C ALA A 96 12.20 3.64 -10.23
N CYS A 97 11.69 4.33 -9.20
CA CYS A 97 12.50 5.12 -8.28
C CYS A 97 13.36 4.26 -7.35
N HIS A 98 13.04 2.99 -7.13
CA HIS A 98 13.78 2.08 -6.26
C HIS A 98 15.24 1.93 -6.71
N VAL A 99 15.48 1.97 -8.01
CA VAL A 99 16.83 1.88 -8.61
C VAL A 99 17.76 3.02 -8.14
N VAL A 100 17.19 4.16 -7.71
CA VAL A 100 17.93 5.36 -7.32
C VAL A 100 18.59 5.20 -5.94
N TYR A 101 17.94 4.48 -5.01
CA TYR A 101 18.38 4.39 -3.61
C TYR A 101 18.72 2.96 -3.15
N GLN A 102 18.66 1.99 -4.07
CA GLN A 102 19.04 0.62 -3.82
C GLN A 102 20.57 0.50 -3.73
N SER A 103 21.07 0.02 -2.58
CA SER A 103 22.51 -0.09 -2.34
C SER A 103 23.13 -1.41 -2.83
N ASN A 104 22.45 -2.52 -2.53
CA ASN A 104 22.81 -3.86 -2.94
C ASN A 104 21.61 -4.53 -3.64
N ARG A 105 21.85 -5.63 -4.35
CA ARG A 105 20.79 -6.32 -5.13
C ARG A 105 19.66 -6.83 -4.23
N PHE A 106 19.99 -7.51 -3.13
CA PHE A 106 19.06 -7.94 -2.09
C PHE A 106 19.83 -8.26 -0.81
N ALA A 107 19.17 -8.17 0.34
CA ALA A 107 19.65 -8.75 1.60
C ALA A 107 18.68 -9.84 2.04
N ILE A 108 19.20 -10.87 2.71
CA ILE A 108 18.40 -11.95 3.25
C ILE A 108 18.47 -11.85 4.77
N GLN A 109 17.30 -11.82 5.41
CA GLN A 109 17.21 -11.83 6.87
C GLN A 109 16.46 -13.07 7.34
N ARG A 110 17.07 -13.79 8.28
CA ARG A 110 16.46 -14.96 8.93
C ARG A 110 15.09 -14.60 9.51
N GLY A 111 14.08 -15.40 9.19
CA GLY A 111 12.69 -15.23 9.63
C GLY A 111 11.91 -14.13 8.90
N ARG A 112 12.51 -13.42 7.92
CA ARG A 112 11.83 -12.43 7.07
C ARG A 112 12.01 -12.69 5.58
N GLY A 113 13.07 -13.36 5.17
CA GLY A 113 13.39 -13.66 3.77
C GLY A 113 14.08 -12.51 3.06
N CYS A 114 13.75 -12.34 1.78
CA CYS A 114 14.37 -11.35 0.89
C CYS A 114 13.91 -9.93 1.21
N LEU A 115 14.86 -9.02 1.39
CA LEU A 115 14.64 -7.62 1.72
C LEU A 115 15.38 -6.71 0.73
N SER A 116 14.77 -5.57 0.43
CA SER A 116 15.42 -4.48 -0.27
C SER A 116 16.41 -3.77 0.67
N THR A 117 17.68 -3.73 0.31
CA THR A 117 18.66 -2.89 1.00
C THR A 117 18.49 -1.44 0.59
N GLN A 118 18.56 -0.54 1.56
CA GLN A 118 18.42 0.91 1.36
C GLN A 118 19.63 1.61 1.97
N PHE A 119 20.15 2.61 1.27
CA PHE A 119 21.17 3.48 1.84
C PHE A 119 20.51 4.67 2.55
N PRO A 120 20.96 5.05 3.75
CA PRO A 120 20.45 6.24 4.44
C PRO A 120 20.93 7.50 3.73
N SER A 121 20.11 7.97 2.78
CA SER A 121 20.35 9.19 2.00
C SER A 121 19.06 10.01 1.91
N TRP A 122 19.19 11.30 1.64
CA TRP A 122 18.04 12.20 1.46
C TRP A 122 17.00 11.70 0.44
N PRO A 123 17.39 11.14 -0.72
CA PRO A 123 16.45 10.56 -1.68
C PRO A 123 15.64 9.40 -1.11
N THR A 124 16.23 8.54 -0.28
CA THR A 124 15.51 7.45 0.40
C THR A 124 14.41 8.02 1.29
N LEU A 125 14.70 9.08 2.05
CA LEU A 125 13.73 9.74 2.93
C LEU A 125 12.48 10.18 2.14
N ILE A 126 12.68 10.90 1.04
CA ILE A 126 11.56 11.43 0.24
C ILE A 126 10.82 10.32 -0.52
N LEU A 127 11.56 9.41 -1.18
CA LEU A 127 10.98 8.44 -2.11
C LEU A 127 10.42 7.18 -1.45
N ARG A 128 10.85 6.86 -0.22
CA ARG A 128 10.42 5.66 0.52
C ARG A 128 9.59 6.02 1.74
N TRP A 129 10.08 6.92 2.59
CA TRP A 129 9.56 7.12 3.94
C TRP A 129 8.33 8.04 3.99
N VAL A 130 8.23 9.02 3.09
CA VAL A 130 7.10 9.97 3.06
C VAL A 130 5.81 9.30 2.58
N TRP A 131 5.88 8.42 1.58
CA TRP A 131 4.70 7.85 0.94
C TRP A 131 3.87 6.97 1.88
N GLY A 132 4.52 6.22 2.76
CA GLY A 132 3.83 5.33 3.70
C GLY A 132 2.81 6.07 4.59
N PRO A 133 3.26 7.06 5.39
CA PRO A 133 2.39 7.92 6.19
C PRO A 133 1.34 8.68 5.36
N VAL A 134 1.69 9.18 4.16
CA VAL A 134 0.75 9.89 3.29
C VAL A 134 -0.44 9.01 2.91
N PHE A 135 -0.20 7.77 2.46
CA PHE A 135 -1.28 6.84 2.13
C PHE A 135 -2.06 6.39 3.36
N ALA A 136 -1.38 6.18 4.49
CA ALA A 136 -2.00 5.75 5.73
C ALA A 136 -2.95 6.83 6.30
N VAL A 137 -2.49 8.08 6.39
CA VAL A 137 -3.29 9.22 6.85
C VAL A 137 -4.45 9.49 5.89
N GLY A 138 -4.18 9.49 4.58
CA GLY A 138 -5.21 9.66 3.57
C GLY A 138 -6.30 8.60 3.69
N GLY A 139 -5.91 7.32 3.86
CA GLY A 139 -6.85 6.22 4.05
C GLY A 139 -7.70 6.38 5.30
N MET A 140 -7.08 6.78 6.41
CA MET A 140 -7.77 7.01 7.69
C MET A 140 -8.81 8.13 7.59
N LEU A 141 -8.50 9.24 6.91
CA LEU A 141 -9.44 10.33 6.69
C LEU A 141 -10.66 9.88 5.87
N TYR A 142 -10.45 9.14 4.77
CA TYR A 142 -11.56 8.63 3.95
C TYR A 142 -12.42 7.61 4.70
N SER A 143 -11.80 6.72 5.47
CA SER A 143 -12.53 5.72 6.25
C SER A 143 -13.30 6.35 7.41
N ALA A 144 -12.73 7.35 8.10
CA ALA A 144 -13.42 8.14 9.11
C ALA A 144 -14.61 8.92 8.52
N TYR A 145 -14.44 9.53 7.34
CA TYR A 145 -15.54 10.17 6.60
C TYR A 145 -16.66 9.19 6.28
N THR A 146 -16.31 8.00 5.79
CA THR A 146 -17.26 6.94 5.47
C THR A 146 -18.05 6.53 6.71
N LEU A 147 -17.37 6.28 7.83
CA LEU A 147 -18.01 5.94 9.10
C LEU A 147 -18.92 7.06 9.60
N TYR A 148 -18.44 8.31 9.65
CA TYR A 148 -19.23 9.45 10.11
C TYR A 148 -20.56 9.56 9.35
N ARG A 149 -20.47 9.46 8.02
CA ARG A 149 -21.63 9.54 7.13
C ARG A 149 -22.56 8.34 7.27
N LEU A 150 -21.99 7.15 7.38
CA LEU A 150 -22.73 5.92 7.67
C LEU A 150 -23.49 6.07 8.99
N VAL A 151 -22.86 6.61 10.04
CA VAL A 151 -23.47 6.80 11.35
C VAL A 151 -24.59 7.84 11.31
N ARG A 152 -24.41 8.92 10.56
CA ARG A 152 -25.39 10.00 10.43
C ARG A 152 -26.60 9.62 9.56
N HIS A 153 -26.41 8.78 8.54
CA HIS A 153 -27.45 8.44 7.56
C HIS A 153 -27.96 6.98 7.64
N ARG A 154 -27.78 6.31 8.79
CA ARG A 154 -28.21 4.91 9.03
C ARG A 154 -29.64 4.60 8.58
N ARG A 155 -30.56 5.57 8.71
CA ARG A 155 -31.99 5.41 8.35
C ARG A 155 -32.26 5.37 6.83
N ASN A 156 -31.42 6.02 6.01
CA ASN A 156 -31.59 6.07 4.54
C ASN A 156 -30.60 5.16 3.80
N PHE A 157 -29.68 4.53 4.54
CA PHE A 157 -28.53 3.80 4.00
C PHE A 157 -28.91 2.54 3.21
N SER A 158 -29.90 1.78 3.68
CA SER A 158 -30.37 0.57 2.99
C SER A 158 -30.81 0.85 1.55
N ARG A 159 -31.40 2.03 1.30
CA ARG A 159 -31.84 2.46 -0.04
C ARG A 159 -30.68 2.94 -0.91
N VAL A 160 -29.71 3.66 -0.33
CA VAL A 160 -28.53 4.18 -1.05
C VAL A 160 -27.60 3.04 -1.48
N VAL A 161 -27.38 2.04 -0.63
CA VAL A 161 -26.56 0.86 -0.97
C VAL A 161 -27.24 -0.02 -2.00
N ALA A 162 -28.55 -0.26 -1.85
CA ALA A 162 -29.32 -1.05 -2.81
C ALA A 162 -29.34 -0.42 -4.22
N GLY A 163 -29.33 0.92 -4.30
CA GLY A 163 -29.33 1.64 -5.59
C GLY A 163 -27.95 1.80 -6.25
N ALA A 164 -26.85 1.82 -5.47
CA ALA A 164 -25.52 2.09 -6.02
C ALA A 164 -24.91 0.89 -6.77
N HIS A 165 -25.10 -0.32 -6.26
CA HIS A 165 -24.53 -1.54 -6.86
C HIS A 165 -25.38 -2.78 -6.52
N SER A 166 -26.06 -3.35 -7.51
CA SER A 166 -26.96 -4.51 -7.40
C SER A 166 -26.34 -5.78 -6.78
N ALA A 167 -25.00 -5.88 -6.69
CA ALA A 167 -24.29 -7.02 -6.11
C ALA A 167 -23.82 -6.83 -4.65
N LEU A 168 -23.96 -5.65 -4.05
CA LEU A 168 -23.40 -5.34 -2.73
C LEU A 168 -24.49 -5.23 -1.67
N THR A 169 -24.57 -6.20 -0.76
CA THR A 169 -25.49 -6.13 0.39
C THR A 169 -24.95 -5.21 1.48
N THR A 170 -25.86 -4.55 2.21
CA THR A 170 -25.56 -3.63 3.32
C THR A 170 -24.63 -4.27 4.35
N ALA A 171 -24.82 -5.56 4.65
CA ALA A 171 -23.99 -6.30 5.60
C ALA A 171 -22.54 -6.51 5.10
N ARG A 172 -22.35 -6.83 3.81
CA ARG A 172 -21.00 -6.98 3.23
C ARG A 172 -20.24 -5.66 3.23
N PHE A 173 -20.92 -4.56 2.89
CA PHE A 173 -20.35 -3.22 2.94
C PHE A 173 -19.87 -2.86 4.35
N LEU A 174 -20.70 -3.08 5.37
CA LEU A 174 -20.35 -2.78 6.77
C LEU A 174 -19.14 -3.59 7.25
N ARG A 175 -19.08 -4.88 6.91
CA ARG A 175 -17.92 -5.73 7.25
C ARG A 175 -16.64 -5.23 6.58
N LEU A 176 -16.70 -4.85 5.30
CA LEU A 176 -15.54 -4.30 4.58
C LEU A 176 -15.08 -2.96 5.17
N ALA A 177 -16.03 -2.08 5.53
CA ALA A 177 -15.72 -0.80 6.16
C ALA A 177 -15.08 -0.99 7.53
N ALA A 178 -15.59 -1.90 8.36
CA ALA A 178 -15.02 -2.24 9.66
C ALA A 178 -13.61 -2.81 9.54
N LEU A 179 -13.38 -3.72 8.57
CA LEU A 179 -12.07 -4.31 8.30
C LEU A 179 -11.05 -3.27 7.83
N SER A 180 -11.45 -2.36 6.92
CA SER A 180 -10.58 -1.29 6.45
C SER A 180 -10.21 -0.32 7.58
N MET A 181 -11.17 0.02 8.43
CA MET A 181 -10.95 0.87 9.60
C MET A 181 -10.03 0.23 10.62
N SER A 182 -10.26 -1.04 10.99
CA SER A 182 -9.40 -1.73 11.95
C SER A 182 -7.97 -1.84 11.43
N TYR A 183 -7.80 -2.14 10.14
CA TYR A 183 -6.50 -2.18 9.50
C TYR A 183 -5.79 -0.82 9.53
N LEU A 184 -6.50 0.28 9.24
CA LEU A 184 -5.92 1.63 9.25
C LEU A 184 -5.59 2.12 10.67
N CYS A 185 -6.44 1.83 11.66
CA CYS A 185 -6.20 2.20 13.06
C CYS A 185 -4.91 1.58 13.61
N ILE A 186 -4.55 0.38 13.16
CA ILE A 186 -3.29 -0.28 13.55
C ILE A 186 -2.16 0.12 12.59
N GLY A 187 -2.43 0.18 11.29
CA GLY A 187 -1.42 0.45 10.27
C GLY A 187 -0.84 1.86 10.33
N VAL A 188 -1.64 2.88 10.67
CA VAL A 188 -1.18 4.27 10.79
C VAL A 188 -0.13 4.43 11.90
N PRO A 189 -0.39 4.06 13.17
CA PRO A 189 0.62 4.20 14.22
C PRO A 189 1.84 3.31 13.95
N LEU A 190 1.65 2.12 13.36
CA LEU A 190 2.75 1.20 13.09
C LEU A 190 3.66 1.71 11.95
N THR A 191 3.08 2.33 10.91
CA THR A 191 3.87 2.98 9.85
C THR A 191 4.59 4.22 10.36
N LEU A 192 3.94 5.07 11.14
CA LEU A 192 4.57 6.23 11.78
C LEU A 192 5.72 5.81 12.70
N TYR A 193 5.48 4.84 13.58
CA TYR A 193 6.48 4.32 14.49
C TYR A 193 7.67 3.71 13.74
N SER A 194 7.40 2.90 12.71
CA SER A 194 8.45 2.35 11.85
C SER A 194 9.26 3.45 11.18
N THR A 195 8.62 4.49 10.63
CA THR A 195 9.32 5.63 10.04
C THR A 195 10.20 6.36 11.03
N VAL A 196 9.70 6.63 12.24
CA VAL A 196 10.48 7.28 13.31
C VAL A 196 11.69 6.44 13.72
N LEU A 197 11.50 5.13 13.93
CA LEU A 197 12.59 4.23 14.28
C LEU A 197 13.67 4.14 13.20
N ASN A 198 13.26 4.10 11.94
CA ASN A 198 14.21 4.03 10.84
C ASN A 198 14.96 5.35 10.64
N ILE A 199 14.30 6.49 10.83
CA ILE A 199 14.96 7.80 10.85
C ILE A 199 15.97 7.87 12.00
N ALA A 200 15.57 7.42 13.21
CA ALA A 200 16.44 7.45 14.38
C ALA A 200 17.64 6.48 14.27
N SER A 201 17.47 5.33 13.62
CA SER A 201 18.55 4.34 13.42
C SER A 201 19.45 4.64 12.23
N SER A 202 19.03 5.51 11.30
CA SER A 202 19.82 5.87 10.12
C SER A 202 21.03 6.76 10.45
N GLY A 203 21.07 7.42 11.61
CA GLY A 203 22.17 8.32 11.97
C GLY A 203 22.25 9.56 11.08
N ASP A 204 23.46 10.03 10.79
CA ASP A 204 23.69 11.16 9.87
C ASP A 204 23.40 10.75 8.41
N TYR A 205 22.64 11.58 7.71
CA TYR A 205 22.36 11.38 6.29
C TYR A 205 23.58 11.75 5.46
N PHE A 206 24.04 10.82 4.62
CA PHE A 206 25.16 11.08 3.71
C PHE A 206 24.70 11.86 2.47
N ASP A 207 25.62 12.66 1.93
CA ASP A 207 25.43 13.32 0.63
C ASP A 207 25.26 12.27 -0.48
N TYR A 208 24.25 12.49 -1.33
CA TYR A 208 23.91 11.56 -2.39
C TYR A 208 24.94 11.62 -3.53
N SER A 209 25.67 10.53 -3.76
CA SER A 209 26.54 10.33 -4.92
C SER A 209 26.24 9.03 -5.68
N TRP A 210 25.71 9.14 -6.91
CA TRP A 210 25.34 7.99 -7.75
C TRP A 210 26.49 6.99 -7.97
N THR A 211 27.71 7.49 -8.14
CA THR A 211 28.89 6.65 -8.40
C THR A 211 29.28 5.81 -7.18
N TYR A 212 29.09 6.35 -5.98
CA TYR A 212 29.35 5.63 -4.73
C TYR A 212 28.32 4.52 -4.48
N PHE A 213 27.03 4.74 -4.77
CA PHE A 213 26.01 3.69 -4.59
C PHE A 213 26.15 2.55 -5.61
N ARG A 214 26.58 2.86 -6.84
CA ARG A 214 26.77 1.84 -7.86
C ARG A 214 27.99 0.94 -7.59
N SER A 215 29.01 1.46 -6.91
CA SER A 215 30.23 0.68 -6.63
C SER A 215 29.98 -0.45 -5.63
N THR A 216 29.06 -0.27 -4.68
CA THR A 216 28.64 -1.30 -3.70
C THR A 216 27.71 -2.36 -4.28
N TRP A 217 27.23 -2.20 -5.51
CA TRP A 217 26.23 -3.11 -6.11
C TRP A 217 26.77 -4.54 -6.35
N HIS A 218 28.08 -4.68 -6.52
CA HIS A 218 28.77 -5.95 -6.78
C HIS A 218 29.45 -6.55 -5.53
N ALA A 219 29.40 -5.86 -4.39
CA ALA A 219 29.99 -6.29 -3.12
C ALA A 219 28.98 -7.08 -2.28
#